data_AF-Q4CQG7-F1
#
_entry.id   AF-Q4CQG7-F1
#
_cell.length_a   1.000
_cell.length_b   1.000
_cell.length_c   1.000
_cell.angle_alpha   90.00
_cell.angle_beta   90.00
_cell.angle_gamma   90.00
#
_symmetry.space_group_name_H-M   'P 1'
#
loop_
_entity.id
_entity.type
_entity.pdbx_description
1 polymer ?
#
loop_
_entity_poly.entity_id
_entity_poly.type
_entity_poly.pdbx_seq_one_letter_code
_entity_poly.pdbx_strand_id
1 'polypeptide(L)'
;MELYSDDNCPLFLSEYIRSNPSSAISARWVSKLTDEEQGDCIAKMVESAVYQETWLSYFEYAEKKEISVTDEISLEAIRAVGLDPYSASLWLKVIELCSNEEKKRELFQLALRVPLYQQGLVYKAYKNFESEVAKQSGHSISSFPSLSEVMQYSKILETEPVWPDRFVTSRRPIVR
;
A
#
# COMPACT_ATOMS: atom_id res chain seq x y z
N MET A 1 -12.32 -30.05 3.87
CA MET A 1 -13.56 -29.48 3.32
C MET A 1 -13.16 -28.23 2.58
N GLU A 2 -13.35 -28.28 1.27
CA GLU A 2 -13.03 -27.24 0.30
C GLU A 2 -13.75 -25.94 0.65
N LEU A 3 -13.09 -24.80 0.38
CA LEU A 3 -13.78 -23.53 0.29
C LEU A 3 -14.77 -23.67 -0.88
N TYR A 4 -16.05 -23.77 -0.54
CA TYR A 4 -17.14 -23.85 -1.50
C TYR A 4 -16.92 -22.82 -2.61
N SER A 5 -16.73 -23.35 -3.81
CA SER A 5 -16.87 -22.64 -5.08
C SER A 5 -18.31 -22.17 -5.18
N ASP A 6 -18.57 -20.94 -4.77
CA ASP A 6 -19.80 -20.25 -5.16
C ASP A 6 -19.41 -19.17 -6.16
N ASP A 7 -19.30 -19.58 -7.43
CA ASP A 7 -19.26 -18.69 -8.60
C ASP A 7 -20.57 -17.90 -8.78
N ASN A 8 -21.48 -17.94 -7.79
CA ASN A 8 -22.74 -17.21 -7.77
C ASN A 8 -22.91 -16.48 -6.43
N CYS A 9 -22.36 -15.27 -6.29
CA CYS A 9 -23.15 -14.10 -5.85
C CYS A 9 -22.26 -12.85 -5.66
N PRO A 10 -22.06 -12.02 -6.71
CA PRO A 10 -21.52 -10.67 -6.52
C PRO A 10 -22.34 -9.80 -5.53
N LEU A 11 -23.62 -10.15 -5.26
CA LEU A 11 -24.44 -9.39 -4.30
C LEU A 11 -23.89 -9.49 -2.86
N PHE A 12 -23.40 -10.66 -2.44
CA PHE A 12 -22.79 -10.77 -1.10
C PHE A 12 -21.50 -9.97 -1.01
N LEU A 13 -20.76 -9.85 -2.10
CA LEU A 13 -19.52 -9.08 -2.10
C LEU A 13 -19.80 -7.57 -2.02
N SER A 14 -20.70 -7.05 -2.85
CA SER A 14 -21.04 -5.62 -2.82
C SER A 14 -21.70 -5.23 -1.50
N GLU A 15 -22.57 -6.07 -0.95
CA GLU A 15 -23.17 -5.88 0.37
C GLU A 15 -22.10 -5.93 1.48
N TYR A 16 -21.17 -6.88 1.42
CA TYR A 16 -20.07 -6.99 2.39
C TYR A 16 -19.19 -5.74 2.37
N ILE A 17 -18.78 -5.29 1.18
CA ILE A 17 -17.92 -4.10 1.01
C ILE A 17 -18.62 -2.86 1.54
N ARG A 18 -19.89 -2.65 1.16
CA ARG A 18 -20.69 -1.51 1.65
C ARG A 18 -20.87 -1.52 3.16
N SER A 19 -20.97 -2.71 3.76
CA SER A 19 -21.14 -2.89 5.21
C SER A 19 -19.82 -2.79 5.98
N ASN A 20 -18.69 -3.04 5.32
CA ASN A 20 -17.35 -3.08 5.95
C ASN A 20 -16.30 -2.30 5.14
N PRO A 21 -16.53 -1.02 4.78
CA PRO A 21 -15.64 -0.29 3.87
C PRO A 21 -14.21 -0.18 4.41
N SER A 22 -14.04 -0.07 5.73
CA SER A 22 -12.72 0.08 6.35
C SER A 22 -11.90 -1.22 6.45
N SER A 23 -12.38 -2.35 5.91
CA SER A 23 -11.66 -3.64 6.01
C SER A 23 -10.68 -3.87 4.86
N ALA A 24 -9.52 -4.49 5.15
CA ALA A 24 -8.56 -4.89 4.13
C ALA A 24 -9.15 -5.91 3.13
N ILE A 25 -10.13 -6.70 3.57
CA ILE A 25 -10.88 -7.64 2.71
C ILE A 25 -11.68 -6.84 1.67
N SER A 26 -12.41 -5.81 2.09
CA SER A 26 -13.16 -4.96 1.16
C SER A 26 -12.25 -4.33 0.12
N ALA A 27 -11.10 -3.80 0.54
CA ALA A 27 -10.10 -3.26 -0.37
C ALA A 27 -9.62 -4.28 -1.40
N ARG A 28 -9.26 -5.49 -0.95
CA ARG A 28 -8.80 -6.55 -1.86
C ARG A 28 -9.80 -6.92 -2.96
N TRP A 29 -11.10 -6.81 -2.68
CA TRP A 29 -12.14 -7.31 -3.57
C TRP A 29 -12.94 -6.23 -4.29
N VAL A 30 -12.75 -4.94 -3.97
CA VAL A 30 -13.50 -3.84 -4.60
C VAL A 30 -13.33 -3.82 -6.12
N SER A 31 -12.18 -4.22 -6.64
CA SER A 31 -11.92 -4.33 -8.08
C SER A 31 -12.78 -5.37 -8.82
N LYS A 32 -13.50 -6.23 -8.08
CA LYS A 32 -14.46 -7.19 -8.63
C LYS A 32 -15.88 -6.63 -8.77
N LEU A 33 -16.17 -5.47 -8.20
CA LEU A 33 -17.45 -4.80 -8.37
C LEU A 33 -17.56 -4.17 -9.76
N THR A 34 -18.79 -3.81 -10.15
CA THR A 34 -19.01 -3.02 -11.37
C THR A 34 -18.40 -1.62 -11.24
N ASP A 35 -18.10 -0.98 -12.36
CA ASP A 35 -17.49 0.36 -12.37
C ASP A 35 -18.31 1.42 -11.61
N GLU A 36 -19.64 1.31 -11.65
CA GLU A 36 -20.57 2.18 -10.91
C GLU A 36 -20.43 1.95 -9.40
N GLU A 37 -20.46 0.70 -8.96
CA GLU A 37 -20.36 0.36 -7.54
C GLU A 37 -18.97 0.63 -6.95
N GLN A 38 -17.91 0.51 -7.77
CA GLN A 38 -16.54 0.77 -7.35
C GLN A 38 -16.36 2.20 -6.80
N GLY A 39 -16.90 3.20 -7.51
CA GLY A 39 -16.75 4.61 -7.11
C GLY A 39 -17.32 4.88 -5.72
N ASP A 40 -18.58 4.47 -5.49
CA ASP A 40 -19.27 4.65 -4.21
C ASP A 40 -18.56 3.92 -3.05
N CYS A 41 -18.05 2.72 -3.32
CA CYS A 41 -17.36 1.94 -2.31
C CYS A 41 -16.01 2.58 -1.97
N ILE A 42 -15.21 2.93 -2.98
CA ILE A 42 -13.86 3.47 -2.79
C ILE A 42 -13.90 4.81 -2.06
N ALA A 43 -14.85 5.71 -2.40
CA ALA A 43 -15.00 6.96 -1.69
C ALA A 43 -15.17 6.75 -0.18
N LYS A 44 -16.07 5.84 0.22
CA LYS A 44 -16.29 5.48 1.63
C LYS A 44 -15.10 4.78 2.28
N MET A 45 -14.38 3.96 1.52
CA MET A 45 -13.22 3.24 2.03
C MET A 45 -12.08 4.20 2.39
N VAL A 46 -11.84 5.23 1.57
CA VAL A 46 -10.74 6.19 1.77
C VAL A 46 -10.96 7.09 2.98
N GLU A 47 -12.20 7.45 3.32
CA GLU A 47 -12.54 8.31 4.48
C GLU A 47 -11.97 7.82 5.82
N SER A 48 -11.75 6.51 5.98
CA SER A 48 -11.19 5.92 7.19
C SER A 48 -10.09 4.90 6.88
N ALA A 49 -9.33 5.10 5.81
CA ALA A 49 -8.37 4.12 5.32
C ALA A 49 -7.15 3.98 6.24
N VAL A 50 -7.06 2.87 6.97
CA VAL A 50 -5.90 2.54 7.83
C VAL A 50 -5.01 1.43 7.26
N TYR A 51 -5.48 0.73 6.21
CA TYR A 51 -4.75 -0.34 5.56
C TYR A 51 -4.18 0.12 4.23
N GLN A 52 -2.97 -0.34 3.90
CA GLN A 52 -2.36 -0.02 2.60
C GLN A 52 -3.21 -0.50 1.42
N GLU A 53 -3.93 -1.61 1.56
CA GLU A 53 -4.76 -2.17 0.49
C GLU A 53 -5.81 -1.16 0.06
N THR A 54 -6.41 -0.43 1.00
CA THR A 54 -7.42 0.57 0.68
C THR A 54 -6.85 1.68 -0.21
N TRP A 55 -5.66 2.17 0.14
CA TRP A 55 -4.97 3.20 -0.63
C TRP A 55 -4.51 2.70 -2.00
N LEU A 56 -3.99 1.47 -2.07
CA LEU A 56 -3.61 0.84 -3.34
C LEU A 56 -4.82 0.65 -4.26
N SER A 57 -5.96 0.18 -3.73
CA SER A 57 -7.20 0.07 -4.51
C SER A 57 -7.72 1.43 -4.98
N TYR A 58 -7.59 2.47 -4.16
CA TYR A 58 -7.91 3.83 -4.57
C TYR A 58 -7.00 4.29 -5.72
N PHE A 59 -5.68 4.06 -5.63
CA PHE A 59 -4.75 4.46 -6.69
C PHE A 59 -4.99 3.70 -7.99
N GLU A 60 -5.27 2.38 -7.93
CA GLU A 60 -5.65 1.59 -9.10
C GLU A 60 -6.94 2.11 -9.75
N TYR A 61 -7.93 2.46 -8.94
CA TYR A 61 -9.18 3.04 -9.43
C TYR A 61 -8.98 4.43 -10.04
N ALA A 62 -8.19 5.29 -9.38
CA ALA A 62 -7.89 6.62 -9.87
C ALA A 62 -7.17 6.56 -11.22
N GLU A 63 -6.19 5.67 -11.36
CA GLU A 63 -5.48 5.41 -12.62
C GLU A 63 -6.45 4.94 -13.71
N LYS A 64 -7.30 3.95 -13.42
CA LYS A 64 -8.33 3.45 -14.36
C LYS A 64 -9.33 4.52 -14.79
N LYS A 65 -9.61 5.50 -13.93
CA LYS A 65 -10.57 6.58 -14.17
C LYS A 65 -9.92 7.89 -14.61
N GLU A 66 -8.61 7.88 -14.86
CA GLU A 66 -7.82 9.07 -15.22
C GLU A 66 -7.95 10.21 -14.21
N ILE A 67 -8.22 9.87 -12.94
CA ILE A 67 -8.28 10.80 -11.83
C ILE A 67 -6.84 11.08 -11.40
N SER A 68 -6.43 12.35 -11.49
CA SER A 68 -5.11 12.77 -11.05
C SER A 68 -4.99 12.66 -9.52
N VAL A 69 -4.03 11.87 -9.04
CA VAL A 69 -3.69 11.78 -7.63
C VAL A 69 -2.67 12.86 -7.31
N THR A 70 -3.00 13.73 -6.35
CA THR A 70 -2.07 14.78 -5.95
C THR A 70 -1.01 14.26 -4.98
N ASP A 71 0.05 15.04 -4.83
CA ASP A 71 1.10 14.80 -3.85
C ASP A 71 0.56 14.78 -2.41
N GLU A 72 -0.44 15.61 -2.09
CA GLU A 72 -1.09 15.66 -0.78
C GLU A 72 -1.80 14.33 -0.47
N ILE A 73 -2.59 13.82 -1.42
CA ILE A 73 -3.31 12.55 -1.28
C ILE A 73 -2.32 11.39 -1.14
N SER A 74 -1.24 11.40 -1.93
CA SER A 74 -0.20 10.38 -1.87
C SER A 74 0.52 10.36 -0.51
N LEU A 75 0.78 11.54 0.08
CA LEU A 75 1.37 11.64 1.41
C LEU A 75 0.40 11.30 2.53
N GLU A 76 -0.89 11.62 2.37
CA GLU A 76 -1.95 11.21 3.29
C GLU A 76 -2.01 9.69 3.42
N ALA A 77 -1.88 8.96 2.32
CA ALA A 77 -1.85 7.50 2.31
C ALA A 77 -0.77 6.91 3.24
N ILE A 78 0.44 7.46 3.18
CA ILE A 78 1.55 7.05 4.05
C ILE A 78 1.25 7.39 5.51
N ARG A 79 0.73 8.59 5.78
CA ARG A 79 0.41 9.02 7.15
C ARG A 79 -0.67 8.17 7.79
N ALA A 80 -1.68 7.79 7.01
CA ALA A 80 -2.83 7.04 7.49
C ALA A 80 -2.45 5.58 7.83
N VAL A 81 -1.57 4.96 7.05
CA VAL A 81 -1.05 3.61 7.30
C VAL A 81 0.04 3.58 8.38
N GLY A 82 0.75 4.70 8.57
CA GLY A 82 1.75 4.85 9.62
C GLY A 82 2.94 3.91 9.42
N LEU A 83 3.28 3.14 10.45
CA LEU A 83 4.43 2.23 10.47
C LEU A 83 4.05 0.76 10.16
N ASP A 84 2.97 0.51 9.42
CA ASP A 84 2.58 -0.86 9.02
C ASP A 84 3.77 -1.57 8.33
N PRO A 85 4.31 -2.67 8.89
CA PRO A 85 5.46 -3.37 8.33
C PRO A 85 5.22 -3.96 6.93
N TYR A 86 3.97 -4.13 6.50
CA TYR A 86 3.64 -4.61 5.18
C TYR A 86 3.59 -3.50 4.12
N SER A 87 3.63 -2.23 4.50
CA SER A 87 3.37 -1.06 3.64
C SER A 87 4.39 -0.78 2.53
N ALA A 88 5.37 -1.65 2.31
CA ALA A 88 6.41 -1.45 1.30
C ALA A 88 5.84 -1.18 -0.10
N SER A 89 4.79 -1.89 -0.51
CA SER A 89 4.09 -1.66 -1.78
C SER A 89 3.48 -0.26 -1.87
N LEU A 90 2.88 0.22 -0.78
CA LEU A 90 2.32 1.57 -0.73
C LEU A 90 3.41 2.64 -0.84
N TRP A 91 4.50 2.48 -0.10
CA TRP A 91 5.66 3.37 -0.21
C TRP A 91 6.15 3.48 -1.66
N LEU A 92 6.30 2.34 -2.33
CA LEU A 92 6.74 2.32 -3.73
C LEU A 92 5.75 3.02 -4.67
N LYS A 93 4.43 2.77 -4.54
CA LYS A 93 3.42 3.43 -5.36
C LYS A 93 3.37 4.94 -5.12
N VAL A 94 3.46 5.39 -3.86
CA VAL A 94 3.50 6.82 -3.52
C VAL A 94 4.75 7.50 -4.10
N ILE A 95 5.91 6.85 -4.02
CA ILE A 95 7.15 7.37 -4.62
C ILE A 95 7.05 7.43 -6.15
N GLU A 96 6.41 6.43 -6.78
CA GLU A 96 6.16 6.42 -8.22
C GLU A 96 5.29 7.60 -8.66
N LEU A 97 4.22 7.88 -7.91
CA LEU A 97 3.25 8.96 -8.18
C LEU A 97 3.85 10.37 -8.05
N CYS A 98 4.89 10.55 -7.24
CA CYS A 98 5.58 11.85 -7.17
C CYS A 98 6.26 12.17 -8.51
N SER A 99 6.18 13.41 -8.99
CA SER A 99 6.89 13.84 -10.21
C SER A 99 8.26 14.44 -9.94
N ASN A 100 8.47 14.98 -8.73
CA ASN A 100 9.70 15.65 -8.33
C ASN A 100 10.76 14.66 -7.82
N GLU A 101 11.95 14.66 -8.43
CA GLU A 101 13.06 13.76 -8.07
C GLU A 101 13.62 13.97 -6.66
N GLU A 102 13.72 15.22 -6.19
CA GLU A 102 14.18 15.54 -4.83
C GLU A 102 13.21 14.96 -3.80
N LYS A 103 11.90 15.13 -4.05
CA LYS A 103 10.85 14.56 -3.20
C LYS A 103 10.85 13.03 -3.23
N LYS A 104 11.05 12.40 -4.40
CA LYS A 104 11.25 10.94 -4.50
C LYS A 104 12.42 10.48 -3.63
N ARG A 105 13.54 11.20 -3.68
CA ARG A 105 14.73 10.90 -2.88
C ARG A 105 14.44 11.01 -1.39
N GLU A 106 13.77 12.07 -0.94
CA GLU A 106 13.35 12.23 0.46
C GLU A 106 12.46 11.08 0.93
N LEU A 107 11.47 10.71 0.12
CA LEU A 107 10.55 9.61 0.43
C LEU A 107 11.25 8.25 0.46
N PHE A 108 12.17 7.97 -0.47
CA PHE A 108 13.00 6.77 -0.41
C PHE A 108 13.83 6.73 0.88
N GLN A 109 14.48 7.82 1.24
CA GLN A 109 15.29 7.89 2.46
C GLN A 109 14.45 7.66 3.73
N LEU A 110 13.22 8.14 3.74
CA LEU A 110 12.28 7.88 4.83
C LEU A 110 11.84 6.40 4.84
N ALA A 111 11.41 5.86 3.70
CA ALA A 111 10.96 4.48 3.57
C ALA A 111 12.05 3.47 3.98
N LEU A 112 13.32 3.76 3.67
CA LEU A 112 14.46 2.93 4.05
C LEU A 112 14.72 2.90 5.56
N ARG A 113 14.16 3.84 6.35
CA ARG A 113 14.27 3.88 7.81
C ARG A 113 13.06 3.29 8.53
N VAL A 114 12.01 2.95 7.80
CA VAL A 114 10.82 2.28 8.36
C VAL A 114 11.09 0.77 8.41
N PRO A 115 10.83 0.10 9.55
CA PRO A 115 10.86 -1.35 9.63
C PRO A 115 9.79 -1.97 8.72
N LEU A 116 10.20 -2.55 7.60
CA LEU A 116 9.30 -3.15 6.61
C LEU A 116 9.69 -4.60 6.32
N TYR A 117 8.73 -5.52 6.23
CA TYR A 117 9.00 -6.92 5.88
C TYR A 117 9.65 -7.05 4.49
N GLN A 118 9.29 -6.15 3.57
CA GLN A 118 9.81 -6.13 2.19
C GLN A 118 10.78 -4.98 1.94
N GLN A 119 11.55 -4.56 2.96
CA GLN A 119 12.50 -3.45 2.85
C GLN A 119 13.51 -3.64 1.69
N GLY A 120 13.85 -4.90 1.35
CA GLY A 120 14.72 -5.20 0.20
C GLY A 120 14.16 -4.75 -1.14
N LEU A 121 12.84 -4.73 -1.31
CA LEU A 121 12.19 -4.18 -2.51
C LEU A 121 12.35 -2.67 -2.58
N VAL A 122 12.14 -1.97 -1.46
CA VAL A 122 12.34 -0.52 -1.34
C VAL A 122 13.78 -0.14 -1.66
N TYR A 123 14.75 -0.86 -1.10
CA TYR A 123 16.16 -0.64 -1.39
C TYR A 123 16.53 -0.89 -2.86
N LYS A 124 16.02 -1.96 -3.47
CA LYS A 124 16.23 -2.23 -4.89
C LYS A 124 15.68 -1.11 -5.76
N ALA A 125 14.47 -0.62 -5.47
CA ALA A 125 13.86 0.49 -6.18
C ALA A 125 14.66 1.79 -6.02
N TYR A 126 15.13 2.08 -4.80
CA TYR A 126 15.98 3.25 -4.53
C TYR A 126 17.27 3.24 -5.37
N LYS A 127 17.98 2.11 -5.41
CA LYS A 127 19.19 1.99 -6.23
C LYS A 127 18.91 2.18 -7.73
N ASN A 128 17.78 1.66 -8.22
CA ASN A 128 17.39 1.82 -9.61
C ASN A 128 17.14 3.30 -9.91
N PHE A 129 16.38 3.97 -9.05
CA PHE A 129 16.10 5.41 -9.16
C PHE A 129 17.39 6.25 -9.23
N GLU A 130 18.30 6.10 -8.26
CA GLU A 130 19.56 6.87 -8.28
C GLU A 130 20.44 6.50 -9.47
N SER A 131 20.43 5.24 -9.92
CA SER A 131 21.14 4.84 -11.14
C SER A 131 20.53 5.50 -12.39
N GLU A 132 19.22 5.72 -12.44
CA GLU A 132 18.55 6.39 -13.56
C GLU A 132 18.85 7.89 -13.55
N VAL A 133 18.77 8.54 -12.39
CA VAL A 133 19.12 9.96 -12.22
C VAL A 133 20.60 10.22 -12.57
N ALA A 134 21.51 9.35 -12.14
CA ALA A 134 22.93 9.46 -12.48
C ALA A 134 23.17 9.36 -14.00
N LYS A 135 22.47 8.45 -14.69
CA LYS A 135 22.56 8.31 -16.16
C LYS A 135 22.05 9.54 -16.89
N GLN A 136 20.99 10.18 -16.39
CA GLN A 136 20.39 11.35 -17.03
C GLN A 136 21.21 12.63 -16.78
N SER A 137 21.76 12.79 -15.57
CA SER A 137 22.56 13.97 -15.19
C SER A 137 24.03 13.89 -15.61
N GLY A 138 24.53 12.71 -15.97
CA GLY A 138 25.95 12.48 -16.24
C GLY A 138 26.83 12.51 -14.98
N HIS A 139 26.23 12.60 -13.79
CA HIS A 139 26.95 12.56 -12.53
C HIS A 139 27.20 11.13 -12.06
N SER A 140 28.30 10.93 -11.32
CA SER A 140 28.55 9.66 -10.63
C SER A 140 27.53 9.42 -9.53
N ILE A 141 27.09 8.17 -9.39
CA ILE A 141 26.20 7.74 -8.33
C ILE A 141 26.82 8.04 -6.96
N SER A 142 26.05 8.65 -6.05
CA SER A 142 26.47 8.90 -4.67
C SER A 142 26.64 7.58 -3.90
N SER A 143 27.39 7.59 -2.78
CA SER A 143 27.53 6.40 -1.95
C SER A 143 26.16 6.00 -1.39
N PHE A 144 25.68 4.83 -1.79
CA PHE A 144 24.51 4.22 -1.18
C PHE A 144 24.83 3.74 0.24
N PRO A 145 23.85 3.79 1.17
CA PRO A 145 23.95 2.94 2.34
C PRO A 145 24.05 1.48 1.90
N SER A 146 24.85 0.68 2.60
CA SER A 146 24.92 -0.75 2.32
C SER A 146 23.56 -1.42 2.57
N LEU A 147 23.29 -2.53 1.88
CA LEU A 147 22.07 -3.31 2.13
C LEU A 147 21.95 -3.69 3.61
N SER A 148 23.06 -4.03 4.27
CA SER A 148 23.09 -4.35 5.70
C SER A 148 22.70 -3.17 6.60
N GLU A 149 23.13 -1.96 6.27
CA GLU A 149 22.75 -0.73 6.99
C GLU A 149 21.26 -0.40 6.84
N VAL A 150 20.64 -0.81 5.73
CA VAL A 150 19.19 -0.66 5.55
C VAL A 150 18.46 -1.76 6.29
N MET A 151 18.83 -3.02 6.06
CA MET A 151 18.17 -4.21 6.66
C MET A 151 18.19 -4.22 8.19
N GLN A 152 19.12 -3.51 8.83
CA GLN A 152 19.15 -3.41 10.28
C GLN A 152 17.86 -2.83 10.87
N TYR A 153 17.16 -1.95 10.13
CA TYR A 153 15.90 -1.36 10.61
C TYR A 153 14.78 -2.40 10.66
N SER A 154 14.71 -3.31 9.69
CA SER A 154 13.71 -4.39 9.69
C SER A 154 14.06 -5.55 10.62
N LYS A 155 15.29 -5.62 11.14
CA LYS A 155 15.69 -6.64 12.11
C LYS A 155 14.83 -6.62 13.38
N ILE A 156 14.32 -5.45 13.78
CA ILE A 156 13.40 -5.34 14.92
C ILE A 156 12.12 -6.16 14.73
N LEU A 157 11.66 -6.36 13.48
CA LEU A 157 10.47 -7.15 13.17
C LEU A 157 10.67 -8.65 13.44
N GLU A 158 11.91 -9.12 13.59
CA GLU A 158 12.22 -10.50 13.96
C GLU A 158 12.05 -10.75 15.46
N THR A 159 12.11 -9.68 16.28
CA THR A 159 11.97 -9.75 17.75
C THR A 159 10.58 -9.39 18.24
N GLU A 160 9.80 -8.70 17.43
CA GLU A 160 8.42 -8.31 17.75
C GLU A 160 7.44 -9.47 17.48
N PRO A 161 6.27 -9.49 18.15
CA PRO A 161 5.17 -10.35 17.74
C PRO A 161 4.83 -10.12 16.27
N VAL A 162 4.52 -11.20 15.56
CA VAL A 162 4.11 -11.12 14.15
C VAL A 162 2.92 -10.17 14.06
N TRP A 163 3.02 -9.20 13.13
CA TRP A 163 1.96 -8.24 12.90
C TRP A 163 0.65 -8.98 12.54
N PRO A 164 -0.51 -8.57 13.07
CA PRO A 164 -1.75 -9.31 12.88
C PRO A 164 -2.14 -9.39 11.39
N ASP A 165 -2.63 -10.56 10.99
CA ASP A 165 -3.20 -10.74 9.65
C ASP A 165 -4.52 -9.94 9.53
N ARG A 166 -4.48 -8.90 8.68
CA ARG A 166 -5.61 -8.02 8.40
C ARG A 166 -6.69 -8.62 7.49
N PHE A 167 -6.44 -9.79 6.91
CA PHE A 167 -7.43 -10.52 6.10
C PHE A 167 -8.25 -11.53 6.90
N VAL A 168 -8.08 -11.58 8.21
CA VAL A 168 -8.95 -12.38 9.07
C VAL A 168 -10.25 -11.62 9.31
N THR A 169 -11.38 -12.23 8.96
CA THR A 169 -12.68 -11.72 9.44
C THR A 169 -12.71 -11.91 10.95
N SER A 170 -12.69 -10.82 11.72
CA SER A 170 -13.10 -10.89 13.11
C SER A 170 -14.58 -11.25 13.13
N ARG A 171 -14.91 -12.54 13.09
CA ARG A 171 -16.25 -13.02 13.44
C ARG A 171 -16.46 -12.56 14.88
N ARG A 172 -17.12 -11.42 15.09
CA ARG A 172 -17.77 -11.20 16.38
C ARG A 172 -18.76 -12.36 16.51
N PRO A 173 -18.67 -13.22 17.53
CA PRO A 173 -19.74 -14.17 17.77
C PRO A 173 -21.01 -13.35 17.88
N ILE A 174 -22.00 -13.67 17.04
CA ILE A 174 -23.36 -13.22 17.25
C ILE A 174 -23.76 -13.83 18.59
N VAL A 175 -23.69 -13.04 19.65
CA VAL A 175 -24.31 -13.39 20.93
C VAL A 175 -25.82 -13.33 20.66
N ARG A 176 -26.42 -14.49 20.50
CA ARG A 176 -27.85 -14.70 20.74
C ARG A 176 -27.98 -15.46 22.05
#